data_AF-A0A3M9MJ13-F1
#
_entry.id   AF-A0A3M9MJ13-F1
#
_cell.length_a   1.000
_cell.length_b   1.000
_cell.length_c   1.000
_cell.angle_alpha   90.00
_cell.angle_beta   90.00
_cell.angle_gamma   90.00
#
_symmetry.space_group_name_H-M   'P 1'
#
loop_
_entity.id
_entity.type
_entity.pdbx_description
1 polymer ?
#
loop_
_entity_poly.entity_id
_entity_poly.type
_entity_poly.pdbx_seq_one_letter_code
_entity_poly.pdbx_strand_id
1 'polypeptide(L)'
;MNSFIDDVHDLVSAQLASFPAPLAIRLDVGLPDSIELLARHDLDNYLYPLVPQLTKRTGQPFVSVWASKAHSDRSTVGVETAIPTADPGGQRSFDVVITKAGGTAAYKEQIRDQIAATTPLSEGAVELQLAFVTGPGRAWPNLWKATIDALGPILGRDDGASEWNNRDGRITMLGLHHVVDASQGHSVRLGIRASAVS
;
A
#
# COMPACT_ATOMS: atom_id res chain seq x y z
N MET A 1 -2.16 19.85 2.02
CA MET A 1 -1.27 18.68 2.20
C MET A 1 -0.37 18.84 3.40
N ASN A 2 0.40 19.94 3.54
CA ASN A 2 1.27 20.14 4.70
C ASN A 2 0.51 20.11 6.05
N SER A 3 -0.65 20.78 6.14
CA SER A 3 -1.48 20.77 7.37
C SER A 3 -1.86 19.35 7.82
N PHE A 4 -2.30 18.49 6.91
CA PHE A 4 -2.62 17.09 7.22
C PHE A 4 -1.41 16.32 7.78
N ILE A 5 -0.23 16.49 7.18
CA ILE A 5 0.99 15.81 7.63
C ILE A 5 1.43 16.36 9.00
N ASP A 6 1.29 17.66 9.22
CA ASP A 6 1.58 18.32 10.49
C ASP A 6 0.64 17.78 11.59
N ASP A 7 -0.66 17.74 11.32
CA ASP A 7 -1.66 17.21 12.26
C ASP A 7 -1.38 15.74 12.63
N VAL A 8 -1.06 14.90 11.64
CA VAL A 8 -0.71 13.49 11.91
C VAL A 8 0.58 13.40 12.72
N HIS A 9 1.62 14.15 12.35
CA HIS A 9 2.89 14.16 13.07
C HIS A 9 2.68 14.50 14.55
N ASP A 10 1.91 15.55 14.84
CA ASP A 10 1.67 16.01 16.21
C ASP A 10 0.89 14.96 17.02
N LEU A 11 -0.07 14.27 16.40
CA LEU A 11 -0.82 13.17 17.02
C LEU A 11 0.06 11.96 17.39
N VAL A 12 1.03 11.60 16.54
CA VAL A 12 1.83 10.37 16.73
C VAL A 12 3.21 10.61 17.34
N SER A 13 3.63 11.87 17.53
CA SER A 13 4.99 12.21 18.01
C SER A 13 5.37 11.51 19.33
N ALA A 14 4.47 11.49 20.30
CA ALA A 14 4.71 10.83 21.58
C ALA A 14 4.82 9.30 21.44
N GLN A 15 4.02 8.69 20.57
CA GLN A 15 4.08 7.26 20.27
C GLN A 15 5.40 6.90 19.57
N LEU A 16 5.81 7.69 18.58
CA LEU A 16 7.06 7.51 17.84
C LEU A 16 8.30 7.57 18.75
N ALA A 17 8.27 8.40 19.80
CA ALA A 17 9.36 8.47 20.77
C ALA A 17 9.40 7.26 21.73
N SER A 18 8.28 6.52 21.85
CA SER A 18 8.10 5.48 22.86
C SER A 18 8.25 4.06 22.31
N PHE A 19 7.91 3.83 21.04
CA PHE A 19 7.98 2.50 20.44
C PHE A 19 9.36 2.18 19.85
N PRO A 20 9.92 0.99 20.13
CA PRO A 20 11.14 0.55 19.46
C PRO A 20 10.87 0.22 17.99
N ALA A 21 11.88 0.46 17.16
CA ALA A 21 11.92 0.02 15.78
C ALA A 21 12.02 -1.52 15.67
N PRO A 22 11.56 -2.13 14.56
CA PRO A 22 10.96 -1.46 13.41
C PRO A 22 9.52 -1.02 13.67
N LEU A 23 9.07 0.06 13.01
CA LEU A 23 7.77 0.67 13.27
C LEU A 23 6.70 0.26 12.25
N ALA A 24 5.46 0.20 12.74
CA ALA A 24 4.25 0.17 11.95
C ALA A 24 3.45 1.47 12.13
N ILE A 25 2.71 1.87 11.09
CA ILE A 25 1.73 2.97 11.15
C ILE A 25 0.41 2.51 10.55
N ARG A 26 -0.70 2.94 11.14
CA ARG A 26 -2.06 2.71 10.62
C ARG A 26 -2.81 4.02 10.54
N LEU A 27 -3.41 4.30 9.38
CA LEU A 27 -4.29 5.43 9.11
C LEU A 27 -5.69 4.95 8.72
N ASP A 28 -6.68 5.13 9.57
CA ASP A 28 -8.07 4.86 9.23
C ASP A 28 -8.75 6.17 8.81
N VAL A 29 -9.20 6.26 7.56
CA VAL A 29 -9.78 7.46 6.96
C VAL A 29 -11.30 7.39 7.08
N GLY A 30 -11.89 8.31 7.85
CA GLY A 30 -13.33 8.53 7.85
C GLY A 30 -13.76 9.45 6.72
N LEU A 31 -14.74 9.00 5.94
CA LEU A 31 -15.37 9.78 4.87
C LEU A 31 -16.85 10.00 5.19
N PRO A 32 -17.44 11.16 4.82
CA PRO A 32 -18.87 11.35 4.95
C PRO A 32 -19.68 10.37 4.10
N ASP A 33 -20.90 10.03 4.54
CA ASP A 33 -21.83 9.12 3.83
C ASP A 33 -22.14 9.55 2.39
N SER A 34 -22.01 10.85 2.08
CA SER A 34 -22.21 11.39 0.74
C SER A 34 -21.09 11.04 -0.25
N ILE A 35 -19.97 10.50 0.22
CA ILE A 35 -18.82 10.15 -0.60
C ILE A 35 -18.95 8.69 -1.07
N GLU A 36 -18.81 8.48 -2.38
CA GLU A 36 -18.77 7.15 -2.96
C GLU A 36 -17.45 6.45 -2.61
N LEU A 37 -17.51 5.51 -1.67
CA LEU A 37 -16.33 4.90 -1.05
C LEU A 37 -15.45 4.14 -2.05
N LEU A 38 -16.05 3.49 -3.06
CA LEU A 38 -15.37 2.55 -3.95
C LEU A 38 -14.90 3.17 -5.27
N ALA A 39 -15.21 4.44 -5.52
CA ALA A 39 -14.87 5.12 -6.77
C ALA A 39 -13.54 5.90 -6.70
N ARG A 40 -13.23 6.51 -5.55
CA ARG A 40 -12.06 7.40 -5.35
C ARG A 40 -11.54 7.29 -3.91
N HIS A 41 -10.67 8.23 -3.52
CA HIS A 41 -10.04 8.29 -2.20
C HIS A 41 -9.10 7.12 -1.97
N ASP A 42 -8.23 6.91 -2.94
CA ASP A 42 -7.28 5.80 -2.97
C ASP A 42 -6.33 5.94 -1.76
N LEU A 43 -6.16 4.84 -1.04
CA LEU A 43 -5.48 4.86 0.25
C LEU A 43 -4.00 5.21 0.12
N ASP A 44 -3.37 4.84 -0.99
CA ASP A 44 -1.98 5.19 -1.30
C ASP A 44 -1.79 6.70 -1.47
N ASN A 45 -2.81 7.45 -1.92
CA ASN A 45 -2.75 8.90 -2.05
C ASN A 45 -2.67 9.63 -0.70
N TYR A 46 -3.16 9.02 0.39
CA TYR A 46 -2.94 9.51 1.75
C TYR A 46 -1.57 9.08 2.30
N LEU A 47 -1.18 7.83 2.06
CA LEU A 47 0.05 7.25 2.63
C LEU A 47 1.32 7.77 1.96
N TYR A 48 1.32 7.93 0.64
CA TYR A 48 2.49 8.30 -0.16
C TYR A 48 3.13 9.63 0.25
N PRO A 49 2.38 10.73 0.48
CA PRO A 49 2.97 11.95 1.01
C PRO A 49 3.29 11.85 2.52
N LEU A 50 2.53 11.07 3.28
CA LEU A 50 2.63 10.98 4.74
C LEU A 50 3.91 10.26 5.20
N VAL A 51 4.11 9.01 4.76
CA VAL A 51 5.16 8.13 5.27
C VAL A 51 6.58 8.67 5.05
N PRO A 52 6.94 9.18 3.85
CA PRO A 52 8.26 9.76 3.62
C PRO A 52 8.52 10.99 4.48
N GLN A 53 7.49 11.83 4.72
CA GLN A 53 7.63 13.03 5.52
C GLN A 53 7.78 12.72 7.00
N LEU A 54 7.00 11.78 7.54
CA LEU A 54 7.17 11.32 8.92
C LEU A 54 8.56 10.70 9.12
N THR A 55 8.98 9.82 8.21
CA THR A 55 10.33 9.21 8.24
C THR A 55 11.42 10.27 8.24
N LYS A 56 11.30 11.30 7.38
CA LYS A 56 12.25 12.40 7.30
C LYS A 56 12.31 13.22 8.58
N ARG A 57 11.16 13.50 9.21
CA ARG A 57 11.06 14.32 10.44
C ARG A 57 11.58 13.59 11.66
N THR A 58 11.34 12.28 11.75
CA THR A 58 11.63 11.51 12.96
C THR A 58 12.91 10.71 12.87
N GLY A 59 13.44 10.49 11.66
CA GLY A 59 14.56 9.61 11.39
C GLY A 59 14.24 8.12 11.55
N GLN A 60 12.98 7.75 11.82
CA GLN A 60 12.57 6.37 12.05
C GLN A 60 11.80 5.82 10.84
N PRO A 61 12.26 4.71 10.21
CA PRO A 61 11.57 4.12 9.08
C PRO A 61 10.38 3.26 9.52
N PHE A 62 9.32 3.29 8.72
CA PHE A 62 8.20 2.36 8.83
C PHE A 62 8.42 1.16 7.90
N VAL A 63 8.24 -0.05 8.42
CA VAL A 63 8.32 -1.30 7.66
C VAL A 63 6.96 -1.94 7.41
N SER A 64 5.92 -1.42 8.05
CA SER A 64 4.54 -1.86 7.90
C SER A 64 3.64 -0.63 7.92
N VAL A 65 2.90 -0.41 6.84
CA VAL A 65 2.06 0.77 6.66
C VAL A 65 0.67 0.27 6.29
N TRP A 66 -0.30 0.67 7.10
CA TRP A 66 -1.68 0.32 6.91
C TRP A 66 -2.51 1.56 6.65
N ALA A 67 -3.51 1.43 5.80
CA ALA A 67 -4.61 2.36 5.76
C ALA A 67 -5.94 1.64 5.57
N SER A 68 -7.01 2.25 6.05
CA SER A 68 -8.37 1.86 5.72
C SER A 68 -9.21 3.09 5.37
N LYS A 69 -10.34 2.88 4.72
CA LYS A 69 -11.37 3.90 4.57
C LYS A 69 -12.75 3.31 4.84
N ALA A 70 -13.58 4.09 5.51
CA ALA A 70 -14.96 3.75 5.79
C ALA A 70 -15.79 5.03 5.88
N HIS A 71 -17.11 4.88 5.82
CA HIS A 71 -18.02 5.95 6.21
C HIS A 71 -17.91 6.18 7.73
N SER A 72 -17.44 7.35 8.13
CA SER A 72 -17.17 7.72 9.51
C SER A 72 -16.98 9.24 9.61
N ASP A 73 -17.41 9.82 10.73
CA ASP A 73 -17.17 11.24 11.05
C ASP A 73 -15.73 11.51 11.51
N ARG A 74 -14.94 10.46 11.73
CA ARG A 74 -13.59 10.53 12.30
C ARG A 74 -12.59 9.71 11.52
N SER A 75 -11.40 10.28 11.39
CA SER A 75 -10.18 9.59 10.98
C SER A 75 -9.29 9.36 12.20
N THR A 76 -8.59 8.23 12.23
CA THR A 76 -7.65 7.88 13.30
C THR A 76 -6.29 7.52 12.74
N VAL A 77 -5.24 7.77 13.52
CA VAL A 77 -3.89 7.37 13.18
C VAL A 77 -3.20 6.83 14.42
N GLY A 78 -2.38 5.79 14.25
CA GLY A 78 -1.61 5.18 15.33
C GLY A 78 -0.30 4.60 14.83
N VAL A 79 0.68 4.54 15.72
CA VAL A 79 1.99 3.94 15.51
C VAL A 79 2.22 2.87 16.57
N GLU A 80 2.87 1.78 16.18
CA GLU A 80 3.27 0.70 17.07
C GLU A 80 4.57 0.06 16.59
N THR A 81 5.13 -0.85 17.39
CA THR A 81 6.22 -1.72 16.92
C THR A 81 5.67 -2.74 15.93
N ALA A 82 6.30 -2.82 14.76
CA ALA A 82 5.97 -3.82 13.74
C ALA A 82 6.43 -5.20 14.20
N ILE A 83 5.49 -6.15 14.24
CA ILE A 83 5.76 -7.54 14.58
C ILE A 83 5.55 -8.38 13.30
N PRO A 84 6.51 -9.21 12.88
CA PRO A 84 6.30 -10.14 11.78
C PRO A 84 5.14 -11.09 12.07
N THR A 85 4.25 -11.26 11.10
CA THR A 85 3.14 -12.20 11.16
C THR A 85 3.25 -13.24 10.05
N ALA A 86 2.50 -14.33 10.18
CA ALA A 86 2.34 -15.28 9.08
C ALA A 86 1.65 -14.60 7.89
N ASP A 87 1.90 -15.14 6.70
CA ASP A 87 1.21 -14.72 5.47
C ASP A 87 -0.31 -14.93 5.65
N PRO A 88 -1.12 -13.87 5.54
CA PRO A 88 -2.57 -13.98 5.73
C PRO A 88 -3.26 -14.75 4.59
N GLY A 89 -2.58 -14.98 3.46
CA GLY A 89 -3.20 -15.50 2.25
C GLY A 89 -4.20 -14.50 1.66
N GLY A 90 -4.99 -14.96 0.70
CA GLY A 90 -6.04 -14.17 0.06
C GLY A 90 -6.67 -14.92 -1.09
N GLN A 91 -7.87 -14.49 -1.52
CA GLN A 91 -8.55 -15.06 -2.68
C GLN A 91 -7.70 -14.97 -3.96
N ARG A 92 -6.82 -13.97 -4.02
CA ARG A 92 -5.76 -13.82 -5.02
C ARG A 92 -4.43 -13.72 -4.29
N SER A 93 -3.52 -14.65 -4.59
CA SER A 93 -2.22 -14.76 -3.93
C SER A 93 -1.14 -14.98 -4.99
N PHE A 94 -0.16 -14.06 -5.05
CA PHE A 94 0.94 -14.13 -6.01
C PHE A 94 2.27 -13.79 -5.34
N ASP A 95 3.33 -14.46 -5.77
CA ASP A 95 4.71 -14.08 -5.48
C ASP A 95 5.38 -13.73 -6.81
N VAL A 96 5.80 -12.47 -6.92
CA VAL A 96 6.27 -11.85 -8.16
C VAL A 96 7.75 -11.48 -8.00
N VAL A 97 8.55 -11.73 -9.03
CA VAL A 97 9.96 -11.29 -9.08
C VAL A 97 10.10 -10.19 -10.12
N ILE A 98 10.66 -9.06 -9.69
CA ILE A 98 10.78 -7.85 -10.52
C ILE A 98 12.26 -7.51 -10.63
N THR A 99 12.73 -7.38 -11.86
CA THR A 99 14.14 -7.05 -12.17
C THR A 99 14.29 -5.69 -12.83
N LYS A 100 13.18 -5.05 -13.24
CA LYS A 100 13.18 -3.71 -13.83
C LYS A 100 13.18 -2.62 -12.76
N ALA A 101 13.67 -1.45 -13.14
CA ALA A 101 13.73 -0.30 -12.24
C ALA A 101 12.32 0.23 -11.90
N GLY A 102 12.09 0.50 -10.61
CA GLY A 102 10.84 1.09 -10.13
C GLY A 102 10.51 2.40 -10.85
N GLY A 103 9.23 2.63 -11.14
CA GLY A 103 8.75 3.82 -11.84
C GLY A 103 8.84 3.76 -13.37
N THR A 104 9.31 2.65 -13.96
CA THR A 104 9.30 2.45 -15.42
C THR A 104 8.05 1.71 -15.88
N ALA A 105 7.66 1.85 -17.16
CA ALA A 105 6.58 1.04 -17.74
C ALA A 105 6.91 -0.47 -17.65
N ALA A 106 8.16 -0.83 -17.93
CA ALA A 106 8.65 -2.21 -17.84
C ALA A 106 8.52 -2.83 -16.43
N TYR A 107 8.55 -2.02 -15.36
CA TYR A 107 8.27 -2.48 -14.01
C TYR A 107 6.81 -2.92 -13.86
N LYS A 108 5.87 -2.12 -14.37
CA LYS A 108 4.43 -2.42 -14.32
C LYS A 108 4.07 -3.60 -15.20
N GLU A 109 4.64 -3.67 -16.40
CA GLU A 109 4.48 -4.78 -17.34
C GLU A 109 4.93 -6.11 -16.72
N GLN A 110 6.09 -6.14 -16.03
CA GLN A 110 6.56 -7.36 -15.37
C GLN A 110 5.63 -7.87 -14.28
N ILE A 111 4.99 -6.96 -13.52
CA ILE A 111 4.00 -7.35 -12.51
C ILE A 111 2.76 -7.90 -13.21
N ARG A 112 2.18 -7.12 -14.13
CA ARG A 112 0.99 -7.48 -14.91
C ARG A 112 1.14 -8.86 -15.54
N ASP A 113 2.25 -9.11 -16.23
CA ASP A 113 2.49 -10.35 -16.98
C ASP A 113 2.52 -11.58 -16.07
N GLN A 114 3.07 -11.44 -14.86
CA GLN A 114 3.13 -12.52 -13.87
C GLN A 114 1.77 -12.84 -13.22
N ILE A 115 0.81 -11.91 -13.28
CA ILE A 115 -0.54 -12.09 -12.72
C ILE A 115 -1.65 -12.15 -13.79
N ALA A 116 -1.29 -12.11 -15.07
CA ALA A 116 -2.23 -11.89 -16.18
C ALA A 116 -3.30 -12.98 -16.33
N ALA A 117 -2.99 -14.22 -15.93
CA ALA A 117 -3.91 -15.35 -16.03
C ALA A 117 -5.03 -15.35 -14.97
N THR A 118 -5.03 -14.39 -14.05
CA THR A 118 -6.03 -14.32 -13.00
C THR A 118 -7.36 -13.73 -13.48
N THR A 119 -8.44 -14.10 -12.80
CA THR A 119 -9.72 -13.43 -12.95
C THR A 119 -9.83 -12.30 -11.92
N PRO A 120 -10.36 -11.13 -12.28
CA PRO A 120 -10.61 -10.07 -11.32
C PRO A 120 -11.43 -10.54 -10.11
N LEU A 121 -11.22 -9.90 -8.97
CA LEU A 121 -12.09 -10.07 -7.80
C LEU A 121 -13.51 -9.63 -8.13
N SER A 122 -14.50 -10.31 -7.54
CA SER A 122 -15.92 -9.92 -7.64
C SER A 122 -16.12 -8.47 -7.25
N GLU A 123 -17.10 -7.79 -7.82
CA GLU A 123 -17.41 -6.38 -7.53
C GLU A 123 -17.55 -6.10 -6.02
N GLY A 124 -17.24 -4.86 -5.62
CA GLY A 124 -17.29 -4.41 -4.23
C GLY A 124 -15.93 -4.06 -3.63
N ALA A 125 -15.91 -3.91 -2.31
CA ALA A 125 -14.73 -3.54 -1.53
C ALA A 125 -13.63 -4.61 -1.57
N VAL A 126 -12.38 -4.16 -1.53
CA VAL A 126 -11.18 -5.01 -1.61
C VAL A 126 -10.26 -4.74 -0.42
N GLU A 127 -9.79 -5.82 0.19
CA GLU A 127 -8.64 -5.80 1.09
C GLU A 127 -7.41 -6.21 0.30
N LEU A 128 -6.37 -5.37 0.33
CA LEU A 128 -5.11 -5.58 -0.38
C LEU A 128 -3.94 -5.50 0.59
N GLN A 129 -3.05 -6.49 0.53
CA GLN A 129 -1.74 -6.43 1.17
C GLN A 129 -0.63 -6.66 0.15
N LEU A 130 0.40 -5.82 0.20
CA LEU A 130 1.59 -5.90 -0.64
C LEU A 130 2.83 -6.03 0.26
N ALA A 131 3.63 -7.07 0.08
CA ALA A 131 4.85 -7.31 0.83
C ALA A 131 6.07 -7.22 -0.08
N PHE A 132 6.93 -6.21 0.13
CA PHE A 132 8.12 -5.96 -0.65
C PHE A 132 9.36 -6.51 0.07
N VAL A 133 10.17 -7.29 -0.65
CA VAL A 133 11.53 -7.61 -0.24
C VAL A 133 12.48 -6.96 -1.23
N THR A 134 13.36 -6.08 -0.74
CA THR A 134 14.28 -5.31 -1.59
C THR A 134 15.72 -5.42 -1.12
N GLY A 135 16.67 -5.15 -2.02
CA GLY A 135 18.02 -4.78 -1.62
C GLY A 135 18.08 -3.44 -0.86
N PRO A 136 19.24 -3.10 -0.27
CA PRO A 136 19.43 -1.86 0.48
C PRO A 136 19.30 -0.61 -0.40
N GLY A 137 18.98 0.53 0.22
CA GLY A 137 19.02 1.85 -0.43
C GLY A 137 17.84 2.18 -1.35
N ARG A 138 16.81 1.33 -1.42
CA ARG A 138 15.59 1.63 -2.19
C ARG A 138 14.61 2.48 -1.37
N ALA A 139 14.14 3.57 -1.96
CA ALA A 139 12.98 4.30 -1.47
C ALA A 139 11.71 3.49 -1.77
N TRP A 140 11.38 2.53 -0.90
CA TRP A 140 10.26 1.60 -1.10
C TRP A 140 8.88 2.28 -1.30
N PRO A 141 8.58 3.49 -0.76
CA PRO A 141 7.33 4.20 -1.08
C PRO A 141 7.13 4.49 -2.56
N ASN A 142 8.22 4.64 -3.32
CA ASN A 142 8.13 4.86 -4.77
C ASN A 142 7.75 3.59 -5.54
N LEU A 143 7.82 2.41 -4.93
CA LEU A 143 7.42 1.15 -5.55
C LEU A 143 5.91 0.96 -5.50
N TRP A 144 5.24 1.41 -4.43
CA TRP A 144 3.82 1.12 -4.17
C TRP A 144 2.92 1.55 -5.31
N LYS A 145 3.06 2.80 -5.75
CA LYS A 145 2.20 3.38 -6.80
C LYS A 145 2.29 2.60 -8.09
N ALA A 146 3.52 2.37 -8.56
CA ALA A 146 3.74 1.59 -9.76
C ALA A 146 3.24 0.14 -9.62
N THR A 147 3.33 -0.44 -8.43
CA THR A 147 2.76 -1.76 -8.16
C THR A 147 1.24 -1.75 -8.23
N ILE A 148 0.57 -0.81 -7.55
CA ILE A 148 -0.90 -0.69 -7.51
C ILE A 148 -1.45 -0.44 -8.91
N ASP A 149 -0.85 0.46 -9.69
CA ASP A 149 -1.19 0.69 -11.11
C ASP A 149 -1.23 -0.60 -11.95
N ALA A 150 -0.34 -1.55 -11.64
CA ALA A 150 -0.19 -2.80 -12.38
C ALA A 150 -1.22 -3.89 -11.99
N LEU A 151 -2.05 -3.64 -10.97
CA LEU A 151 -3.00 -4.63 -10.44
C LEU A 151 -4.35 -4.68 -11.18
N GLY A 152 -4.42 -4.12 -12.38
CA GLY A 152 -5.61 -4.23 -13.26
C GLY A 152 -6.17 -5.66 -13.40
N PRO A 153 -5.34 -6.71 -13.54
CA PRO A 153 -5.83 -8.09 -13.58
C PRO A 153 -6.57 -8.56 -12.32
N ILE A 154 -6.28 -7.97 -11.14
CA ILE A 154 -6.92 -8.31 -9.87
C ILE A 154 -8.11 -7.38 -9.57
N LEU A 155 -7.92 -6.08 -9.76
CA LEU A 155 -8.89 -5.05 -9.35
C LEU A 155 -9.95 -4.78 -10.41
N GLY A 156 -9.70 -5.20 -11.65
CA GLY A 156 -10.53 -4.86 -12.80
C GLY A 156 -10.25 -3.45 -13.32
N ARG A 157 -10.91 -3.11 -14.43
CA ARG A 157 -10.82 -1.82 -15.14
C ARG A 157 -12.19 -1.46 -15.68
N ASP A 158 -12.44 -0.16 -15.83
CA ASP A 158 -13.62 0.32 -16.55
C ASP A 158 -13.44 0.14 -18.06
N ASP A 159 -14.57 0.01 -18.77
CA ASP A 159 -14.57 -0.09 -20.23
C ASP A 159 -13.94 1.17 -20.84
N GLY A 160 -12.95 0.98 -21.71
CA GLY A 160 -12.20 2.07 -22.35
C GLY A 160 -11.16 2.75 -21.45
N ALA A 161 -10.97 2.30 -20.21
CA ALA A 161 -9.89 2.79 -19.35
C ALA A 161 -8.50 2.48 -19.94
N SER A 162 -7.53 3.37 -19.69
CA SER A 162 -6.14 3.11 -20.05
C SER A 162 -5.59 1.93 -19.24
N GLU A 163 -4.51 1.33 -19.72
CA GLU A 163 -4.00 0.09 -19.15
C GLU A 163 -3.67 0.16 -17.66
N TRP A 164 -3.12 1.31 -17.22
CA TRP A 164 -2.70 1.56 -15.84
C TRP A 164 -3.76 2.26 -14.99
N ASN A 165 -4.96 2.47 -15.54
CA ASN A 165 -6.10 3.04 -14.82
C ASN A 165 -7.02 1.91 -14.39
N ASN A 166 -6.70 1.28 -13.27
CA ASN A 166 -7.49 0.21 -12.68
C ASN A 166 -8.46 0.74 -11.62
N ARG A 167 -9.28 -0.16 -11.05
CA ARG A 167 -10.26 0.20 -10.02
C ARG A 167 -9.69 0.12 -8.61
N ASP A 168 -8.55 0.76 -8.35
CA ASP A 168 -7.90 0.84 -7.03
C ASP A 168 -8.70 1.63 -6.00
N GLY A 169 -9.62 2.50 -6.43
CA GLY A 169 -10.65 3.09 -5.59
C GLY A 169 -11.46 2.06 -4.79
N ARG A 170 -11.52 0.79 -5.23
CA ARG A 170 -12.20 -0.30 -4.51
C ARG A 170 -11.45 -0.76 -3.26
N ILE A 171 -10.17 -0.43 -3.10
CA ILE A 171 -9.35 -0.87 -1.97
C ILE A 171 -9.80 -0.10 -0.72
N THR A 172 -10.47 -0.78 0.20
CA THR A 172 -10.96 -0.20 1.47
C THR A 172 -10.03 -0.51 2.65
N MET A 173 -9.13 -1.48 2.49
CA MET A 173 -8.03 -1.74 3.42
C MET A 173 -6.77 -2.07 2.64
N LEU A 174 -5.70 -1.33 2.93
CA LEU A 174 -4.40 -1.45 2.28
C LEU A 174 -3.32 -1.71 3.34
N GLY A 175 -2.62 -2.84 3.22
CA GLY A 175 -1.39 -3.14 3.95
C GLY A 175 -0.17 -3.10 3.02
N LEU A 176 0.89 -2.43 3.44
CA LEU A 176 2.15 -2.31 2.71
C LEU A 176 3.28 -2.71 3.66
N HIS A 177 4.03 -3.75 3.32
CA HIS A 177 5.06 -4.31 4.18
C HIS A 177 6.42 -4.30 3.48
N HIS A 178 7.49 -4.13 4.24
CA HIS A 178 8.84 -4.03 3.69
C HIS A 178 9.85 -4.78 4.53
N VAL A 179 10.68 -5.57 3.85
CA VAL A 179 11.89 -6.17 4.41
C VAL A 179 13.07 -5.84 3.50
N VAL A 180 14.20 -5.49 4.10
CA VAL A 180 15.47 -5.33 3.39
C VAL A 180 16.25 -6.64 3.48
N ASP A 181 16.63 -7.17 2.33
CA ASP A 181 17.43 -8.38 2.18
C ASP A 181 18.58 -8.08 1.20
N ALA A 182 19.80 -7.99 1.73
CA ALA A 182 20.99 -7.64 0.96
C ALA A 182 21.28 -8.62 -0.19
N SER A 183 20.82 -9.88 -0.08
CA SER A 183 21.03 -10.88 -1.14
C SER A 183 20.21 -10.62 -2.40
N GLN A 184 19.19 -9.75 -2.35
CA GLN A 184 18.35 -9.42 -3.51
C GLN A 184 19.07 -8.59 -4.57
N GLY A 185 20.19 -7.94 -4.23
CA GLY A 185 20.85 -6.98 -5.11
C GLY A 185 19.86 -5.91 -5.59
N HIS A 186 19.61 -5.87 -6.90
CA HIS A 186 18.65 -4.93 -7.49
C HIS A 186 17.25 -5.52 -7.72
N SER A 187 17.04 -6.81 -7.50
CA SER A 187 15.72 -7.42 -7.67
C SER A 187 14.78 -7.00 -6.54
N VAL A 188 13.48 -7.04 -6.82
CA VAL A 188 12.42 -6.89 -5.83
C VAL A 188 11.57 -8.16 -5.86
N ARG A 189 11.36 -8.79 -4.70
CA ARG A 189 10.30 -9.79 -4.55
C ARG A 189 9.07 -9.10 -3.99
N LEU A 190 7.92 -9.45 -4.53
CA LEU A 190 6.63 -8.85 -4.17
C LEU A 190 5.64 -9.97 -3.87
N GLY A 191 5.15 -10.03 -2.63
CA GLY A 191 3.96 -10.79 -2.28
C GLY A 191 2.71 -9.91 -2.49
N ILE A 192 1.70 -10.44 -3.18
CA ILE A 192 0.41 -9.79 -3.40
C ILE A 192 -0.67 -10.67 -2.78
N ARG A 193 -1.46 -10.13 -1.86
CA ARG A 193 -2.60 -10.82 -1.24
C ARG A 193 -3.83 -9.92 -1.36
N ALA A 194 -4.87 -10.41 -2.02
CA ALA A 194 -6.08 -9.64 -2.21
C ALA A 194 -7.34 -10.49 -2.03
N SER A 195 -8.36 -9.91 -1.41
CA SER A 195 -9.67 -10.53 -1.17
C SER A 195 -10.79 -9.53 -1.38
N ALA A 196 -11.90 -9.98 -1.97
CA ALA A 196 -13.15 -9.22 -1.93
C ALA A 196 -13.75 -9.30 -0.52
N VAL A 197 -14.27 -8.19 -0.01
CA VAL A 197 -15.02 -8.15 1.25
C VAL A 197 -16.45 -8.62 0.98
N SER A 198 -16.90 -9.61 1.76
CA SER A 198 -18.26 -10.16 1.73
C SER A 198 -19.23 -9.37 2.60
#